data_AF-A0A5R8K8R2-F1
#
_entry.id   AF-A0A5R8K8R2-F1
#
_cell.length_a   1.000
_cell.length_b   1.000
_cell.length_c   1.000
_cell.angle_alpha   90.00
_cell.angle_beta   90.00
_cell.angle_gamma   90.00
#
_symmetry.space_group_name_H-M   'P 1'
#
loop_
_entity.id
_entity.type
_entity.pdbx_description
1 polymer ?
#
loop_
_entity_poly.entity_id
_entity_poly.type
_entity_poly.pdbx_seq_one_letter_code
_entity_poly.pdbx_strand_id
1 'polypeptide(L)'
;MRKSETASTAVRGEDFGDWLSPVLVKEFRQGLRGHWFAWVFVWVSLSMAFLVGFRGLVGEEMRARLDWAYWLNMGLVLHGAPLVKGMLAIDEDLDESRLPLLRMAGYSADWLLGCKWVSMMVQAVLLGSAMLPYALARYYTGGVDLVKELMMMGWMVFGVAAVAGVANWMMTMTVSGRVVMGVLLLIFVPLFEGLLMLTVNALMAGTGGGAGLWEFLAYVAMWLVGIGVLFVFCMSVGAAKYDSNLRVS
;
A
#
# COMPACT_ATOMS: atom_id res chain seq x y z
N MET A 1 32.76 7.38 -53.75
CA MET A 1 32.58 6.14 -52.98
C MET A 1 32.64 6.48 -51.50
N ARG A 2 31.48 6.68 -50.86
CA ARG A 2 31.38 7.04 -49.44
C ARG A 2 30.99 5.77 -48.67
N LYS A 3 31.86 5.38 -47.74
CA LYS A 3 31.76 4.19 -46.89
C LYS A 3 30.38 4.17 -46.21
N SER A 4 29.65 3.08 -46.40
CA SER A 4 28.42 2.78 -45.67
C SER A 4 28.76 2.53 -44.19
N GLU A 5 28.44 3.50 -43.33
CA GLU A 5 28.34 3.24 -41.90
C GLU A 5 27.12 2.36 -41.67
N THR A 6 27.38 1.07 -41.49
CA THR A 6 26.46 0.12 -40.89
C THR A 6 26.10 0.65 -39.50
N ALA A 7 24.94 1.28 -39.40
CA ALA A 7 24.27 1.55 -38.15
C ALA A 7 24.12 0.21 -37.42
N SER A 8 24.96 0.00 -36.42
CA SER A 8 24.73 -1.00 -35.38
C SER A 8 23.44 -0.58 -34.69
N THR A 9 22.31 -1.12 -35.14
CA THR A 9 21.06 -1.13 -34.40
C THR A 9 21.35 -1.90 -33.12
N ALA A 10 21.67 -1.14 -32.09
CA ALA A 10 21.72 -1.59 -30.72
C ALA A 10 20.47 -2.44 -30.46
N VAL A 11 20.70 -3.69 -30.10
CA VAL A 11 19.69 -4.58 -29.52
C VAL A 11 19.13 -3.83 -28.31
N ARG A 12 17.99 -3.17 -28.51
CA ARG A 12 17.15 -2.67 -27.41
C ARG A 12 16.73 -3.92 -26.67
N GLY A 13 17.35 -4.17 -25.52
CA GLY A 13 16.95 -5.25 -24.62
C GLY A 13 15.45 -5.12 -24.35
N GLU A 14 14.69 -6.10 -24.80
CA GLU A 14 13.30 -6.34 -24.44
C GLU A 14 13.27 -6.78 -22.96
N ASP A 15 13.63 -5.88 -22.04
CA ASP A 15 13.81 -6.22 -20.63
C ASP A 15 12.48 -6.45 -19.89
N PHE A 16 11.34 -6.16 -20.51
CA PHE A 16 10.00 -6.41 -19.98
C PHE A 16 9.09 -6.88 -21.12
N GLY A 17 8.30 -7.93 -20.88
CA GLY A 17 7.38 -8.43 -21.89
C GLY A 17 6.32 -7.37 -22.25
N ASP A 18 5.85 -7.41 -23.49
CA ASP A 18 4.86 -6.47 -24.07
C ASP A 18 3.53 -6.35 -23.29
N TRP A 19 3.31 -7.20 -22.28
CA TRP A 19 2.15 -7.20 -21.40
C TRP A 19 2.21 -6.16 -20.26
N LEU A 20 3.40 -5.64 -19.93
CA LEU A 20 3.56 -4.62 -18.88
C LEU A 20 3.79 -3.24 -19.51
N SER A 21 2.92 -2.28 -19.18
CA SER A 21 3.04 -0.95 -19.77
C SER A 21 4.37 -0.30 -19.35
N PRO A 22 5.06 0.41 -20.27
CA PRO A 22 6.31 1.10 -19.94
C PRO A 22 6.16 2.08 -18.76
N VAL A 23 4.97 2.68 -18.61
CA VAL A 23 4.61 3.55 -17.48
C VAL A 23 4.60 2.78 -16.17
N LEU A 24 3.96 1.62 -16.12
CA LEU A 24 3.91 0.78 -14.93
C LEU A 24 5.31 0.29 -14.54
N VAL A 25 6.12 -0.12 -15.52
CA VAL A 25 7.52 -0.53 -15.29
C VAL A 25 8.35 0.61 -14.70
N LYS A 26 8.17 1.83 -15.21
CA LYS A 26 8.81 3.03 -14.67
C LYS A 26 8.41 3.25 -13.21
N GLU A 27 7.12 3.22 -12.91
CA GLU A 27 6.57 3.42 -11.56
C GLU A 27 7.02 2.33 -10.58
N PHE A 28 7.08 1.07 -11.00
CA PHE A 28 7.65 -0.02 -10.20
C PHE A 28 9.13 0.19 -9.92
N ARG A 29 9.89 0.56 -10.95
CA ARG A 29 11.32 0.81 -10.83
C ARG A 29 11.59 1.99 -9.90
N GLN A 30 10.87 3.10 -10.04
CA GLN A 30 10.99 4.26 -9.16
C GLN A 30 10.57 3.90 -7.72
N GLY A 31 9.50 3.11 -7.58
CA GLY A 31 9.02 2.64 -6.28
C GLY A 31 10.03 1.76 -5.53
N LEU A 32 10.67 0.82 -6.22
CA LEU A 32 11.57 -0.17 -5.63
C LEU A 32 13.03 0.29 -5.53
N ARG A 33 13.50 1.11 -6.48
CA ARG A 33 14.87 1.66 -6.47
C ARG A 33 14.99 2.94 -5.63
N GLY A 34 13.87 3.47 -5.13
CA GLY A 34 13.90 4.62 -4.24
C GLY A 34 14.58 4.26 -2.92
N HIS A 35 15.60 5.03 -2.52
CA HIS A 35 16.26 4.88 -1.21
C HIS A 35 15.26 4.86 -0.05
N TRP A 36 14.13 5.59 -0.19
CA TRP A 36 13.02 5.56 0.76
C TRP A 36 12.48 4.14 1.02
N PHE A 37 12.23 3.36 -0.03
CA PHE A 37 11.68 2.01 0.13
C PHE A 37 12.68 1.08 0.83
N ALA A 38 13.98 1.20 0.49
CA ALA A 38 15.03 0.45 1.18
C ALA A 38 15.08 0.77 2.68
N TRP A 39 14.96 2.06 3.06
CA TRP A 39 14.89 2.46 4.47
C TRP A 39 13.68 1.89 5.19
N VAL A 40 12.49 1.95 4.58
CA VAL A 40 11.26 1.39 5.16
C VAL A 40 11.38 -0.14 5.32
N PHE A 41 11.95 -0.82 4.32
CA PHE A 41 12.15 -2.26 4.36
C PHE A 41 13.10 -2.68 5.48
N VAL A 42 14.25 -2.02 5.59
CA VAL A 42 15.21 -2.25 6.68
C VAL A 42 14.60 -1.94 8.05
N TRP A 43 13.84 -0.84 8.16
CA TRP A 43 13.13 -0.49 9.38
C TRP A 43 12.15 -1.58 9.80
N VAL A 44 11.33 -2.10 8.88
CA VAL A 44 10.40 -3.21 9.15
C VAL A 44 11.15 -4.43 9.65
N SER A 45 12.18 -4.87 8.93
CA SER A 45 12.90 -6.08 9.31
C SER A 45 13.55 -5.96 10.69
N LEU A 46 14.18 -4.81 10.99
CA LEU A 46 14.83 -4.58 12.29
C LEU A 46 13.82 -4.43 13.41
N SER A 47 12.76 -3.63 13.22
CA SER A 47 11.75 -3.40 14.26
C SER A 47 10.95 -4.66 14.55
N MET A 48 10.60 -5.46 13.53
CA MET A 48 9.92 -6.75 13.71
C MET A 48 10.82 -7.76 14.41
N ALA A 49 12.10 -7.87 14.01
CA ALA A 49 13.06 -8.74 14.68
C ALA A 49 13.22 -8.36 16.16
N PHE A 50 13.30 -7.07 16.45
CA PHE A 50 13.40 -6.57 17.82
C PHE A 50 12.15 -6.89 18.63
N LEU A 51 10.95 -6.59 18.11
CA LEU A 51 9.69 -6.83 18.82
C LEU A 51 9.46 -8.31 19.11
N VAL A 52 9.68 -9.19 18.12
CA VAL A 52 9.51 -10.64 18.30
C VAL A 52 10.61 -11.23 19.18
N GLY A 53 11.87 -10.81 19.00
CA GLY A 53 12.99 -11.29 19.81
C GLY A 53 12.83 -10.93 21.29
N PHE A 54 12.47 -9.68 21.59
CA PHE A 54 12.30 -9.21 22.96
C PHE A 54 11.06 -9.81 23.64
N ARG A 55 10.02 -10.12 22.87
CA ARG A 55 8.80 -10.78 23.36
C ARG A 55 9.08 -12.12 24.06
N GLY A 56 10.09 -12.87 23.61
CA GLY A 56 10.48 -14.15 24.22
C GLY A 56 11.22 -14.03 25.55
N LEU A 57 11.67 -12.82 25.92
CA LEU A 57 12.52 -12.57 27.09
C LEU A 57 11.77 -11.91 28.25
N VAL A 58 10.52 -11.52 28.05
CA VAL A 58 9.75 -10.71 29.00
C VAL A 58 8.56 -11.47 29.61
N GLY A 59 8.06 -10.98 30.73
CA GLY A 59 6.84 -11.49 31.38
C GLY A 59 5.54 -11.09 30.65
N GLU A 60 4.43 -11.69 31.08
CA GLU A 60 3.09 -11.59 30.45
C GLU A 60 2.60 -10.15 30.22
N GLU A 61 2.75 -9.25 31.20
CA GLU A 61 2.28 -7.87 31.05
C GLU A 61 2.99 -7.13 29.93
N MET A 62 4.33 -7.27 29.87
CA MET A 62 5.13 -6.62 28.82
C MET A 62 4.91 -7.29 27.47
N ARG A 63 4.67 -8.60 27.45
CA ARG A 63 4.34 -9.36 26.24
C ARG A 63 3.09 -8.83 25.54
N ALA A 64 2.03 -8.52 26.29
CA ALA A 64 0.83 -7.90 25.73
C ALA A 64 1.11 -6.52 25.10
N ARG A 65 1.98 -5.71 25.72
CA ARG A 65 2.39 -4.41 25.16
C ARG A 65 3.21 -4.56 23.88
N LEU A 66 4.10 -5.56 23.82
CA LEU A 66 4.87 -5.87 22.61
C LEU A 66 3.98 -6.42 21.50
N ASP A 67 2.96 -7.21 21.84
CA ASP A 67 1.97 -7.70 20.88
C ASP A 67 1.16 -6.52 20.27
N TRP A 68 0.77 -5.54 21.09
CA TRP A 68 0.15 -4.31 20.59
C TRP A 68 1.12 -3.50 19.71
N ALA A 69 2.37 -3.33 20.15
CA ALA A 69 3.39 -2.59 19.40
C ALA A 69 3.74 -3.26 18.06
N TYR A 70 3.70 -4.60 17.99
CA TYR A 70 3.84 -5.37 16.76
C TYR A 70 2.75 -5.01 15.75
N TRP A 71 1.48 -5.08 16.15
CA TRP A 71 0.37 -4.76 15.27
C TRP A 71 0.36 -3.29 14.87
N LEU A 72 0.70 -2.39 15.80
CA LEU A 72 0.83 -0.96 15.50
C LEU A 72 1.95 -0.69 14.49
N ASN A 73 3.14 -1.29 14.67
CA ASN A 73 4.26 -1.11 13.74
C ASN A 73 3.89 -1.63 12.34
N MET A 74 3.25 -2.79 12.26
CA MET A 74 2.82 -3.36 10.99
C MET A 74 1.79 -2.47 10.28
N GLY A 75 0.73 -2.05 11.00
CA GLY A 75 -0.30 -1.16 10.45
C GLY A 75 0.30 0.20 10.04
N LEU A 76 1.20 0.76 10.86
CA LEU A 76 1.89 2.02 10.56
C LEU A 76 2.74 1.92 9.29
N VAL A 77 3.45 0.81 9.08
CA VAL A 77 4.29 0.69 7.88
C VAL A 77 3.44 0.43 6.64
N LEU A 78 2.51 -0.53 6.70
CA LEU A 78 1.68 -0.90 5.56
C LEU A 78 0.81 0.26 5.08
N HIS A 79 0.18 0.99 6.00
CA HIS A 79 -0.68 2.12 5.67
C HIS A 79 0.07 3.45 5.59
N GLY A 80 1.12 3.65 6.40
CA GLY A 80 1.88 4.90 6.40
C GLY A 80 2.75 5.08 5.16
N ALA A 81 3.32 4.02 4.58
CA ALA A 81 4.17 4.15 3.39
C ALA A 81 3.44 4.77 2.18
N PRO A 82 2.23 4.32 1.79
CA PRO A 82 1.42 5.01 0.79
C PRO A 82 1.11 6.47 1.15
N LEU A 83 0.80 6.77 2.41
CA LEU A 83 0.45 8.13 2.85
C LEU A 83 1.62 9.09 2.79
N VAL A 84 2.79 8.67 3.26
CA VAL A 84 4.02 9.44 3.14
C VAL A 84 4.30 9.74 1.66
N LYS A 85 4.10 8.78 0.77
CA LYS A 85 4.21 9.01 -0.67
C LYS A 85 3.19 10.01 -1.20
N GLY A 86 1.93 9.94 -0.76
CA GLY A 86 0.91 10.93 -1.12
C GLY A 86 1.24 12.34 -0.61
N MET A 87 1.83 12.45 0.58
CA MET A 87 2.25 13.73 1.17
C MET A 87 3.48 14.32 0.49
N LEU A 88 4.49 13.46 0.22
CA LEU A 88 5.77 13.81 -0.40
C LEU A 88 5.74 13.76 -1.93
N ALA A 89 4.58 13.57 -2.55
CA ALA A 89 4.41 13.74 -3.98
C ALA A 89 4.62 15.23 -4.31
N ILE A 90 5.88 15.61 -4.46
CA ILE A 90 6.31 16.90 -4.97
C ILE A 90 6.12 16.81 -6.47
N ASP A 91 4.93 17.16 -6.95
CA ASP A 91 4.53 17.66 -8.28
C ASP A 91 5.33 17.20 -9.53
N GLU A 92 6.06 16.09 -9.53
CA GLU A 92 6.91 15.65 -10.67
C GLU A 92 6.06 15.28 -11.90
N ASP A 93 4.79 14.98 -11.67
CA ASP A 93 3.78 14.72 -12.70
C ASP A 93 2.85 15.92 -12.96
N LEU A 94 2.83 16.91 -12.05
CA LEU A 94 2.14 18.21 -12.24
C LEU A 94 3.11 19.30 -12.71
N ASP A 95 4.37 18.95 -12.96
CA ASP A 95 5.36 19.81 -13.57
C ASP A 95 4.85 20.18 -14.97
N GLU A 96 4.54 21.47 -15.12
CA GLU A 96 3.96 22.09 -16.31
C GLU A 96 4.75 21.75 -17.58
N SER A 97 6.05 21.43 -17.44
CA SER A 97 6.92 21.02 -18.53
C SER A 97 6.67 19.60 -19.09
N ARG A 98 6.03 18.71 -18.31
CA ARG A 98 5.79 17.30 -18.68
C ARG A 98 4.35 16.99 -19.06
N LEU A 99 3.40 17.82 -18.64
CA LEU A 99 1.98 17.67 -18.98
C LEU A 99 1.73 17.64 -20.51
N PRO A 100 2.38 18.48 -21.34
CA PRO A 100 2.21 18.42 -22.80
C PRO A 100 2.75 17.13 -23.42
N LEU A 101 3.87 16.60 -22.88
CA LEU A 101 4.48 15.34 -23.33
C LEU A 101 3.58 14.14 -23.02
N LEU A 102 2.96 14.11 -21.83
CA LEU A 102 2.00 13.07 -21.46
C LEU A 102 0.73 13.13 -22.33
N ARG A 103 0.27 14.34 -22.67
CA ARG A 103 -0.87 14.55 -23.56
C ARG A 103 -0.58 14.12 -24.99
N MET A 104 0.60 14.43 -25.53
CA MET A 104 1.03 13.97 -26.85
C MET A 104 1.18 12.45 -26.93
N ALA A 105 1.48 11.79 -25.81
CA ALA A 105 1.57 10.33 -25.72
C ALA A 105 0.19 9.63 -25.59
N GLY A 106 -0.91 10.37 -25.41
CA GLY A 106 -2.28 9.84 -25.41
C GLY A 106 -2.71 9.08 -24.15
N TYR A 107 -2.00 9.22 -23.03
CA TYR A 107 -2.36 8.55 -21.78
C TYR A 107 -3.51 9.28 -21.05
N SER A 108 -4.49 8.51 -20.56
CA SER A 108 -5.57 9.04 -19.72
C SER A 108 -5.13 9.22 -18.26
N ALA A 109 -5.76 10.17 -17.56
CA ALA A 109 -5.53 10.42 -16.14
C ALA A 109 -5.78 9.17 -15.27
N ASP A 110 -6.86 8.44 -15.57
CA ASP A 110 -7.25 7.20 -14.88
C ASP A 110 -6.16 6.13 -14.99
N TRP A 111 -5.55 6.00 -16.17
CA TRP A 111 -4.50 5.02 -16.42
C TRP A 111 -3.24 5.30 -15.60
N LEU A 112 -2.83 6.58 -15.53
CA LEU A 112 -1.65 6.98 -14.79
C LEU A 112 -1.84 6.77 -13.27
N LEU A 113 -2.99 7.21 -12.73
CA LEU A 113 -3.33 6.98 -11.32
C LEU A 113 -3.44 5.49 -10.99
N GLY A 114 -3.99 4.69 -11.91
CA GLY A 114 -4.04 3.23 -11.81
C GLY A 114 -2.65 2.61 -11.70
N CYS A 115 -1.71 3.02 -12.55
CA CYS A 115 -0.33 2.51 -12.50
C CYS A 115 0.37 2.83 -11.16
N LYS A 116 0.16 4.04 -10.62
CA LYS A 116 0.69 4.43 -9.30
C LYS A 116 0.08 3.60 -8.18
N TRP A 117 -1.24 3.40 -8.22
CA TRP A 117 -1.94 2.56 -7.26
C TRP A 117 -1.41 1.12 -7.26
N VAL A 118 -1.26 0.52 -8.45
CA VAL A 118 -0.68 -0.83 -8.58
C VAL A 118 0.74 -0.88 -8.02
N SER A 119 1.56 0.15 -8.26
CA SER A 119 2.93 0.24 -7.69
C SER A 119 2.92 0.26 -6.16
N MET A 120 1.99 0.98 -5.55
CA MET A 120 1.82 0.95 -4.08
C MET A 120 1.36 -0.42 -3.58
N MET A 121 0.46 -1.09 -4.30
CA MET A 121 0.01 -2.45 -3.92
C MET A 121 1.16 -3.45 -3.96
N VAL A 122 1.98 -3.43 -5.01
CA VAL A 122 3.15 -4.32 -5.11
C VAL A 122 4.11 -4.10 -3.95
N GLN A 123 4.35 -2.85 -3.56
CA GLN A 123 5.21 -2.54 -2.42
C GLN A 123 4.60 -2.97 -1.08
N ALA A 124 3.29 -2.82 -0.90
CA ALA A 124 2.59 -3.30 0.28
C ALA A 124 2.67 -4.83 0.40
N VAL A 125 2.49 -5.55 -0.71
CA VAL A 125 2.64 -7.01 -0.76
C VAL A 125 4.08 -7.44 -0.45
N LEU A 126 5.08 -6.72 -0.96
CA LEU A 126 6.49 -6.99 -0.65
C LEU A 126 6.84 -6.73 0.82
N LEU A 127 6.30 -5.66 1.42
CA LEU A 127 6.47 -5.41 2.85
C LEU A 127 5.74 -6.45 3.70
N GLY A 128 4.51 -6.81 3.33
CA GLY A 128 3.74 -7.85 4.00
C GLY A 128 4.41 -9.23 3.90
N SER A 129 5.02 -9.57 2.77
CA SER A 129 5.76 -10.84 2.62
C SER A 129 7.04 -10.86 3.45
N ALA A 130 7.72 -9.72 3.58
CA ALA A 130 8.87 -9.58 4.49
C ALA A 130 8.49 -9.73 5.97
N MET A 131 7.22 -9.51 6.33
CA MET A 131 6.72 -9.66 7.70
C MET A 131 6.34 -11.10 8.07
N LEU A 132 6.04 -11.96 7.08
CA LEU A 132 5.66 -13.37 7.29
C LEU A 132 6.60 -14.20 8.20
N PRO A 133 7.94 -14.15 8.07
CA PRO A 133 8.81 -14.94 8.94
C PRO A 133 8.65 -14.57 10.43
N TYR A 134 8.25 -13.34 10.73
CA TYR A 134 8.03 -12.88 12.10
C TYR A 134 6.72 -13.38 12.69
N ALA A 135 5.65 -13.48 11.88
CA ALA A 135 4.40 -14.13 12.29
C ALA A 135 4.62 -15.61 12.63
N LEU A 136 5.42 -16.31 11.82
CA LEU A 136 5.80 -17.70 12.10
C LEU A 136 6.64 -17.82 13.38
N ALA A 137 7.57 -16.89 13.61
CA ALA A 137 8.35 -16.86 14.85
C ALA A 137 7.47 -16.63 16.09
N ARG A 138 6.42 -15.80 16.01
CA ARG A 138 5.45 -15.61 17.11
C ARG A 138 4.61 -16.85 17.38
N TYR A 139 4.23 -17.59 16.35
CA TYR A 139 3.58 -18.90 16.48
C TYR A 139 4.43 -19.86 17.32
N TYR A 140 5.71 -20.05 16.97
CA TYR A 140 6.58 -20.99 17.69
C TYR A 140 7.01 -20.52 19.08
N THR A 141 7.27 -19.22 19.26
CA THR A 141 7.76 -18.69 20.55
C THR A 141 6.65 -18.42 21.56
N GLY A 142 5.41 -18.23 21.09
CA GLY A 142 4.32 -17.82 21.95
C GLY A 142 3.00 -18.53 21.79
N GLY A 143 2.88 -19.53 20.92
CA GLY A 143 1.64 -20.25 20.72
C GLY A 143 0.48 -19.37 20.27
N VAL A 144 0.77 -18.26 19.57
CA VAL A 144 -0.28 -17.42 18.99
C VAL A 144 -0.95 -18.16 17.85
N ASP A 145 -2.25 -17.97 17.66
CA ASP A 145 -2.97 -18.56 16.53
C ASP A 145 -2.46 -17.99 15.19
N LEU A 146 -1.73 -18.81 14.43
CA LEU A 146 -1.16 -18.45 13.13
C LEU A 146 -2.25 -18.09 12.10
N VAL A 147 -3.39 -18.78 12.12
CA VAL A 147 -4.48 -18.52 11.16
C VAL A 147 -5.04 -17.13 11.42
N LYS A 148 -5.28 -16.79 12.69
CA LYS A 148 -5.71 -15.45 13.09
C LYS A 148 -4.70 -14.38 12.68
N GLU A 149 -3.40 -14.61 12.91
CA GLU A 149 -2.36 -13.66 12.52
C GLU A 149 -2.33 -13.43 11.00
N LEU A 150 -2.37 -14.51 10.21
CA LEU A 150 -2.36 -14.43 8.75
C LEU A 150 -3.63 -13.77 8.20
N MET A 151 -4.79 -14.01 8.81
CA MET A 151 -6.03 -13.33 8.43
C MET A 151 -5.97 -11.83 8.69
N MET A 152 -5.47 -11.42 9.87
CA MET A 152 -5.27 -9.99 10.17
C MET A 152 -4.27 -9.35 9.21
N MET A 153 -3.13 -10.01 8.95
CA MET A 153 -2.15 -9.55 7.96
C MET A 153 -2.78 -9.40 6.56
N GLY A 154 -3.56 -10.38 6.12
CA GLY A 154 -4.24 -10.34 4.83
C GLY A 154 -5.22 -9.17 4.71
N TRP A 155 -6.01 -8.93 5.76
CA TRP A 155 -6.92 -7.80 5.80
C TRP A 155 -6.20 -6.44 5.87
N MET A 156 -5.07 -6.36 6.58
CA MET A 156 -4.25 -5.14 6.58
C MET A 156 -3.71 -4.85 5.17
N VAL A 157 -3.15 -5.85 4.48
CA VAL A 157 -2.69 -5.69 3.08
C VAL A 157 -3.84 -5.29 2.16
N PHE A 158 -5.05 -5.85 2.37
CA PHE A 158 -6.23 -5.45 1.64
C PHE A 158 -6.65 -4.00 1.94
N GLY A 159 -6.54 -3.55 3.20
CA GLY A 159 -6.78 -2.17 3.63
C GLY A 159 -5.88 -1.14 2.94
N VAL A 160 -4.66 -1.55 2.58
CA VAL A 160 -3.74 -0.70 1.81
C VAL A 160 -4.36 -0.24 0.48
N ALA A 161 -5.23 -1.03 -0.15
CA ALA A 161 -5.92 -0.64 -1.39
C ALA A 161 -6.70 0.68 -1.25
N ALA A 162 -7.43 0.83 -0.14
CA ALA A 162 -8.17 2.06 0.18
C ALA A 162 -7.20 3.20 0.49
N VAL A 163 -6.19 2.95 1.33
CA VAL A 163 -5.23 3.97 1.75
C VAL A 163 -4.37 4.48 0.58
N ALA A 164 -4.01 3.62 -0.36
CA ALA A 164 -3.34 4.02 -1.60
C ALA A 164 -4.25 4.86 -2.50
N GLY A 165 -5.56 4.57 -2.53
CA GLY A 165 -6.54 5.44 -3.19
C GLY A 165 -6.59 6.83 -2.57
N VAL A 166 -6.62 6.91 -1.24
CA VAL A 166 -6.55 8.18 -0.51
C VAL A 166 -5.22 8.89 -0.77
N ALA A 167 -4.09 8.17 -0.77
CA ALA A 167 -2.78 8.74 -1.08
C ALA A 167 -2.74 9.37 -2.48
N ASN A 168 -3.30 8.70 -3.50
CA ASN A 168 -3.45 9.26 -4.84
C ASN A 168 -4.30 10.54 -4.84
N TRP A 169 -5.41 10.55 -4.10
CA TRP A 169 -6.22 11.75 -3.97
C TRP A 169 -5.46 12.91 -3.31
N MET A 170 -4.67 12.63 -2.27
CA MET A 170 -3.83 13.63 -1.59
C MET A 170 -2.83 14.31 -2.53
N MET A 171 -2.30 13.61 -3.54
CA MET A 171 -1.38 14.19 -4.52
C MET A 171 -2.02 15.38 -5.26
N THR A 172 -3.34 15.37 -5.45
CA THR A 172 -4.09 16.44 -6.13
C THR A 172 -4.51 17.60 -5.21
N MET A 173 -4.26 17.49 -3.90
CA MET A 173 -4.61 18.52 -2.92
C MET A 173 -3.52 19.57 -2.76
N THR A 174 -3.91 20.76 -2.29
CA THR A 174 -2.97 21.78 -1.82
C THR A 174 -2.21 21.27 -0.59
N VAL A 175 -1.05 21.85 -0.30
CA VAL A 175 -0.24 21.48 0.88
C VAL A 175 -1.05 21.52 2.18
N SER A 176 -1.90 22.54 2.38
CA SER A 176 -2.80 22.62 3.54
C SER A 176 -3.80 21.48 3.61
N GLY A 177 -4.40 21.10 2.47
CA GLY A 177 -5.29 19.94 2.36
C GLY A 177 -4.57 18.62 2.66
N ARG A 178 -3.33 18.45 2.18
CA ARG A 178 -2.50 17.27 2.47
C ARG A 178 -2.21 17.13 3.95
N VAL A 179 -1.91 18.23 4.66
CA VAL A 179 -1.67 18.21 6.11
C VAL A 179 -2.94 17.84 6.88
N VAL A 180 -4.08 18.45 6.56
CA VAL A 180 -5.36 18.13 7.21
C VAL A 180 -5.73 16.66 6.99
N MET A 181 -5.61 16.17 5.75
CA MET A 181 -5.89 14.78 5.43
C MET A 181 -4.91 13.84 6.14
N GLY A 182 -3.62 14.18 6.21
CA GLY A 182 -2.63 13.42 6.97
C GLY A 182 -3.00 13.29 8.45
N VAL A 183 -3.44 14.38 9.10
CA VAL A 183 -3.91 14.34 10.50
C VAL A 183 -5.16 13.49 10.66
N LEU A 184 -6.13 13.61 9.75
CA LEU A 184 -7.34 12.78 9.77
C LEU A 184 -6.99 11.29 9.66
N LEU A 185 -6.01 10.94 8.83
CA LEU A 185 -5.59 9.56 8.62
C LEU A 185 -4.80 8.98 9.81
N LEU A 186 -4.06 9.81 10.55
CA LEU A 186 -3.45 9.39 11.82
C LEU A 186 -4.48 8.94 12.85
N ILE A 187 -5.72 9.47 12.78
CA ILE A 187 -6.83 9.05 13.64
C ILE A 187 -7.59 7.87 13.01
N PHE A 188 -7.86 7.96 11.71
CA PHE A 188 -8.70 6.98 11.02
C PHE A 188 -8.05 5.60 10.88
N VAL A 189 -6.74 5.54 10.60
CA VAL A 189 -6.04 4.25 10.41
C VAL A 189 -6.09 3.38 11.67
N PRO A 190 -5.73 3.88 12.88
CA PRO A 190 -5.88 3.08 14.10
C PRO A 190 -7.31 2.63 14.40
N LEU A 191 -8.32 3.46 14.07
CA LEU A 191 -9.73 3.11 14.24
C LEU A 191 -10.14 2.00 13.27
N PHE A 192 -9.73 2.09 12.01
CA PHE A 192 -9.93 1.05 10.99
C PHE A 192 -9.32 -0.28 11.44
N GLU A 193 -8.09 -0.26 11.96
CA GLU A 193 -7.40 -1.46 12.45
C GLU A 193 -8.06 -2.05 13.69
N GLY A 194 -8.54 -1.21 14.60
CA GLY A 194 -9.31 -1.64 15.77
C GLY A 194 -10.62 -2.32 15.38
N LEU A 195 -11.34 -1.77 14.40
CA LEU A 195 -12.54 -2.38 13.85
C LEU A 195 -12.23 -3.70 13.14
N LEU A 196 -11.16 -3.76 12.35
CA LEU A 196 -10.68 -5.00 11.71
C LEU A 196 -10.40 -6.07 12.76
N MET A 197 -9.67 -5.73 13.82
CA MET A 197 -9.39 -6.64 14.93
C MET A 197 -10.67 -7.16 15.60
N LEU A 198 -11.66 -6.30 15.84
CA LEU A 198 -12.96 -6.71 16.37
C LEU A 198 -13.68 -7.69 15.42
N THR A 199 -13.67 -7.43 14.11
CA THR A 199 -14.30 -8.32 13.12
C THR A 199 -13.62 -9.69 13.03
N VAL A 200 -12.29 -9.74 13.05
CA VAL A 200 -11.55 -11.02 13.05
C VAL A 200 -11.80 -11.79 14.35
N ASN A 201 -11.84 -11.11 15.50
CA ASN A 201 -12.15 -11.75 16.78
C ASN A 201 -13.58 -12.31 16.79
N ALA A 202 -14.57 -11.54 16.33
CA ALA A 202 -15.96 -11.98 16.22
C ALA A 202 -16.09 -13.18 15.30
N LEU A 203 -15.39 -13.15 14.17
CA LEU A 203 -15.35 -14.25 13.21
C LEU A 203 -14.80 -15.54 13.84
N MET A 204 -13.63 -15.48 14.49
CA MET A 204 -13.01 -16.66 15.10
C MET A 204 -13.82 -17.22 16.29
N ALA A 205 -14.64 -16.39 16.94
CA ALA A 205 -15.56 -16.82 17.99
C ALA A 205 -16.85 -17.47 17.43
N GLY A 206 -17.29 -17.06 16.23
CA GLY A 206 -18.55 -17.48 15.59
C GLY A 206 -18.47 -18.73 14.69
N THR A 207 -17.28 -19.27 14.41
CA THR A 207 -17.07 -20.41 13.48
C THR A 207 -17.63 -21.76 13.95
N GLY A 208 -18.39 -21.84 15.04
CA GLY A 208 -18.93 -23.08 15.62
C GLY A 208 -20.24 -23.61 15.01
N GLY A 209 -20.90 -22.90 14.09
CA GLY A 209 -22.20 -23.32 13.54
C GLY A 209 -22.55 -22.75 12.16
N GLY A 210 -23.62 -23.27 11.53
CA GLY A 210 -24.05 -22.89 10.16
C GLY A 210 -24.44 -21.42 9.95
N ALA A 211 -24.68 -20.67 11.03
CA ALA A 211 -24.83 -19.21 11.00
C ALA A 211 -23.50 -18.47 10.74
N GLY A 212 -22.36 -19.09 11.07
CA GLY A 212 -21.03 -18.48 10.98
C GLY A 212 -20.57 -18.20 9.55
N LEU A 213 -21.02 -18.97 8.55
CA LEU A 213 -20.68 -18.67 7.14
C LEU A 213 -21.36 -17.39 6.66
N TRP A 214 -22.62 -17.17 7.04
CA TRP A 214 -23.35 -15.96 6.66
C TRP A 214 -22.80 -14.73 7.37
N GLU A 215 -22.44 -14.84 8.65
CA GLU A 215 -21.75 -13.78 9.39
C GLU A 215 -20.40 -13.46 8.77
N PHE A 216 -19.60 -14.47 8.42
CA PHE A 216 -18.34 -14.31 7.70
C PHE A 216 -18.54 -13.55 6.38
N LEU A 217 -19.47 -14.02 5.54
CA LEU A 217 -19.76 -13.39 4.25
C LEU A 217 -20.28 -11.96 4.42
N ALA A 218 -21.05 -11.67 5.47
CA ALA A 218 -21.51 -10.32 5.78
C ALA A 218 -20.37 -9.39 6.17
N TYR A 219 -19.44 -9.83 7.03
CA TYR A 219 -18.25 -9.04 7.39
C TYR A 219 -17.34 -8.81 6.19
N VAL A 220 -17.10 -9.85 5.38
CA VAL A 220 -16.34 -9.75 4.13
C VAL A 220 -17.02 -8.76 3.19
N ALA A 221 -18.33 -8.88 2.96
CA ALA A 221 -19.08 -7.98 2.09
C ALA A 221 -19.05 -6.53 2.60
N MET A 222 -19.21 -6.31 3.91
CA MET A 222 -19.12 -4.99 4.53
C MET A 222 -17.75 -4.35 4.26
N TRP A 223 -16.65 -5.09 4.44
CA TRP A 223 -15.30 -4.58 4.19
C TRP A 223 -15.04 -4.36 2.70
N LEU A 224 -15.42 -5.30 1.84
CA LEU A 224 -15.29 -5.16 0.38
C LEU A 224 -16.06 -3.94 -0.14
N VAL A 225 -17.29 -3.74 0.34
CA VAL A 225 -18.11 -2.58 -0.05
C VAL A 225 -17.52 -1.29 0.54
N GLY A 226 -17.16 -1.27 1.82
CA GLY A 226 -16.61 -0.07 2.46
C GLY A 226 -15.30 0.39 1.82
N ILE A 227 -14.35 -0.53 1.65
CA ILE A 227 -13.06 -0.27 0.99
C ILE A 227 -13.26 0.04 -0.49
N GLY A 228 -14.13 -0.70 -1.18
CA GLY A 228 -14.42 -0.49 -2.59
C GLY A 228 -15.05 0.88 -2.87
N VAL A 229 -16.03 1.29 -2.08
CA VAL A 229 -16.67 2.61 -2.18
C VAL A 229 -15.65 3.73 -1.90
N LEU A 230 -14.87 3.60 -0.83
CA LEU A 230 -13.83 4.59 -0.51
C LEU A 230 -12.79 4.69 -1.63
N PHE A 231 -12.35 3.55 -2.16
CA PHE A 231 -11.41 3.47 -3.27
C PHE A 231 -11.96 4.16 -4.53
N VAL A 232 -13.16 3.79 -4.97
CA VAL A 232 -13.80 4.38 -6.17
C VAL A 232 -13.99 5.88 -5.99
N PHE A 233 -14.43 6.32 -4.80
CA PHE A 233 -14.56 7.73 -4.49
C PHE A 233 -13.22 8.46 -4.60
N CYS A 234 -12.16 7.97 -3.96
CA CYS A 234 -10.85 8.63 -4.00
C CYS A 234 -10.24 8.65 -5.41
N MET A 235 -10.38 7.56 -6.16
CA MET A 235 -9.86 7.46 -7.53
C MET A 235 -10.64 8.39 -8.48
N SER A 236 -11.97 8.44 -8.39
CA SER A 236 -12.79 9.33 -9.23
C SER A 236 -12.52 10.80 -8.96
N VAL A 237 -12.40 11.21 -7.69
CA VAL A 237 -12.08 12.60 -7.32
C VAL A 237 -10.64 12.94 -7.74
N GLY A 238 -9.68 12.04 -7.52
CA GLY A 238 -8.30 12.21 -7.95
C GLY A 238 -8.19 12.37 -9.48
N ALA A 239 -8.87 11.51 -10.24
CA ALA A 239 -8.88 11.54 -11.70
C ALA A 239 -9.53 12.81 -12.26
N ALA A 240 -10.70 13.21 -11.73
CA ALA A 240 -11.38 14.43 -12.16
C ALA A 240 -10.51 15.67 -11.97
N LYS A 241 -9.76 15.72 -10.86
CA LYS A 241 -8.86 16.84 -10.58
C LYS A 241 -7.60 16.79 -11.44
N TYR A 242 -7.06 15.60 -11.68
CA TYR A 242 -5.92 15.41 -12.58
C TYR A 242 -6.26 15.83 -14.01
N ASP A 243 -7.45 15.45 -14.52
CA ASP A 243 -7.95 15.88 -15.83
C ASP A 243 -8.18 17.39 -15.90
N SER A 244 -8.69 18.01 -14.82
CA SER A 244 -8.85 19.47 -14.77
C SER A 244 -7.50 20.21 -14.89
N ASN A 245 -6.44 19.69 -14.25
CA ASN A 245 -5.11 20.27 -14.36
C ASN A 245 -4.53 20.10 -15.78
N LEU A 246 -4.79 18.97 -16.43
CA LEU A 246 -4.36 18.72 -17.82
C LEU A 246 -5.05 19.63 -18.86
N ARG A 247 -6.21 20.20 -18.55
CA ARG A 247 -6.97 21.08 -19.47
C ARG A 247 -6.60 22.56 -19.34
N VAL A 248 -6.04 22.97 -18.22
CA VAL A 248 -5.73 24.38 -17.92
C VAL A 248 -4.30 24.78 -18.35
N SER A 249 -3.40 23.81 -18.53
CA SER A 249 -2.06 23.96 -19.14
C SER A 249 -2.07 23.82 -20.66
#